data_AF-A0A498M0K4-F1
#
_entry.id   AF-A0A498M0K4-F1
#
_cell.length_a   1.000
_cell.length_b   1.000
_cell.length_c   1.000
_cell.angle_alpha   90.00
_cell.angle_beta   90.00
_cell.angle_gamma   90.00
#
_symmetry.space_group_name_H-M   'P 1'
#
loop_
_entity.id
_entity.type
_entity.pdbx_description
1 polymer ?
#
loop_
_entity_poly.entity_id
_entity_poly.type
_entity_poly.pdbx_seq_one_letter_code
_entity_poly.pdbx_strand_id
1 'polypeptide(L)'
;MSWRHPRSRRWHQLDFVITRRADIGSVLLTRSYHSADCDTDHALVASKVCKTPKRLHHLKKKGRLRINASCVSHLEKNQQFISRLENALSKGVTVDDTIDSKWLCLRDAVYNTAIIT
;
A
#
# COMPACT_ATOMS: atom_id res chain seq x y z
N MET A 1 -0.88 -37.80 0.08
CA MET A 1 -1.70 -38.16 1.26
C MET A 1 -1.40 -37.14 2.35
N SER A 2 -2.37 -36.79 3.19
CA SER A 2 -2.25 -35.61 4.06
C SER A 2 -2.29 -35.93 5.54
N TRP A 3 -2.72 -37.12 5.94
CA TRP A 3 -2.79 -37.49 7.35
C TRP A 3 -2.38 -38.94 7.54
N ARG A 4 -1.66 -39.25 8.62
CA ARG A 4 -1.28 -40.63 8.95
C ARG A 4 -1.95 -41.05 10.25
N HIS A 5 -2.80 -42.07 10.16
CA HIS A 5 -3.52 -42.58 11.32
C HIS A 5 -2.52 -43.06 12.41
N PRO A 6 -2.62 -42.57 13.67
CA PRO A 6 -1.64 -42.88 14.73
C PRO A 6 -1.47 -44.37 15.01
N ARG A 7 -2.58 -45.11 15.11
CA ARG A 7 -2.60 -46.55 15.41
C ARG A 7 -2.22 -47.43 14.21
N SER A 8 -2.89 -47.29 13.06
CA SER A 8 -2.68 -48.16 11.90
C SER A 8 -1.48 -47.76 11.02
N ARG A 9 -0.91 -46.57 11.24
CA ARG A 9 0.17 -45.96 10.44
C ARG A 9 -0.15 -45.84 8.94
N ARG A 10 -1.43 -45.98 8.56
CA ARG A 10 -1.88 -45.81 7.17
C ARG A 10 -2.03 -44.34 6.85
N TRP A 11 -1.63 -43.98 5.64
CA TRP A 11 -1.83 -42.65 5.10
C TRP A 11 -3.22 -42.53 4.49
N HIS A 12 -3.89 -41.44 4.82
CA HIS A 12 -5.21 -41.09 4.30
C HIS A 12 -5.14 -39.72 3.61
N GLN A 13 -6.00 -39.52 2.62
CA GLN A 13 -6.21 -38.23 2.00
C GLN A 13 -7.45 -37.60 2.60
N LEU A 14 -7.25 -36.66 3.51
CA LEU A 14 -8.34 -35.92 4.17
C LEU A 14 -8.38 -34.46 3.70
N ASP A 15 -7.24 -33.92 3.27
CA ASP A 15 -7.08 -32.54 2.87
C ASP A 15 -7.02 -32.39 1.35
N PHE A 16 -7.74 -31.37 0.84
CA PHE A 16 -7.87 -31.12 -0.59
C PHE A 16 -7.70 -29.64 -0.90
N VAL A 17 -7.03 -29.35 -2.02
CA VAL A 17 -7.05 -28.02 -2.64
C VAL A 17 -8.10 -28.04 -3.75
N ILE A 18 -9.24 -27.40 -3.51
CA ILE A 18 -10.37 -27.39 -4.44
C ILE A 18 -10.28 -26.17 -5.36
N THR A 19 -10.49 -26.38 -6.66
CA THR A 19 -10.55 -25.31 -7.67
C THR A 19 -11.80 -25.45 -8.54
N ARG A 20 -12.22 -24.37 -9.20
CA ARG A 20 -13.33 -24.41 -10.16
C ARG A 20 -12.93 -25.20 -11.41
N ARG A 21 -13.89 -25.87 -12.05
CA ARG A 21 -13.66 -26.63 -13.29
C ARG A 21 -12.98 -25.80 -14.38
N ALA A 22 -13.43 -24.55 -14.57
CA ALA A 22 -12.87 -23.60 -15.54
C ALA A 22 -11.42 -23.19 -15.21
N ASP A 23 -11.00 -23.36 -13.96
CA ASP A 23 -9.69 -22.93 -13.47
C ASP A 23 -8.69 -24.08 -13.35
N ILE A 24 -9.06 -25.33 -13.68
CA ILE A 24 -8.17 -26.50 -13.54
C ILE A 24 -6.84 -26.30 -14.29
N GLY A 25 -6.88 -25.74 -15.51
CA GLY A 25 -5.67 -25.50 -16.31
C GLY A 25 -4.67 -24.50 -15.69
N SER A 26 -5.04 -23.79 -14.63
CA SER A 26 -4.12 -22.92 -13.89
C SER A 26 -3.35 -23.62 -12.79
N VAL A 27 -3.75 -24.83 -12.39
CA VAL A 27 -3.07 -25.60 -11.35
C VAL A 27 -1.87 -26.31 -11.99
N LEU A 28 -0.66 -25.87 -11.62
CA LEU A 28 0.58 -26.37 -12.21
C LEU A 28 1.15 -27.58 -11.49
N LEU A 29 0.98 -27.64 -10.16
CA LEU A 29 1.50 -28.71 -9.32
C LEU A 29 0.67 -28.81 -8.05
N THR A 30 0.37 -30.00 -7.59
CA THR A 30 -0.20 -30.25 -6.25
C THR A 30 0.58 -31.37 -5.60
N ARG A 31 1.09 -31.15 -4.39
CA ARG A 31 1.87 -32.16 -3.65
C ARG A 31 1.69 -32.05 -2.14
N SER A 32 1.84 -33.19 -1.47
CA SER A 32 1.91 -33.31 -0.01
C SER A 32 3.37 -33.32 0.44
N TYR A 33 3.71 -32.56 1.48
CA TYR A 33 5.05 -32.48 2.06
C TYR A 33 5.03 -33.06 3.48
N HIS A 34 5.51 -34.30 3.59
CA HIS A 34 5.50 -35.03 4.86
C HIS A 34 6.63 -34.63 5.82
N SER A 35 7.63 -33.91 5.33
CA SER A 35 8.78 -33.41 6.10
C SER A 35 8.67 -31.92 6.43
N ALA A 36 7.51 -31.31 6.20
CA ALA A 36 7.28 -29.96 6.64
C ALA A 36 7.27 -29.96 8.18
N ASP A 37 8.05 -29.07 8.78
CA ASP A 37 8.04 -28.87 10.23
C ASP A 37 6.74 -28.18 10.59
N CYS A 38 5.74 -28.98 10.94
CA CYS A 38 4.40 -28.55 11.28
C CYS A 38 4.03 -29.28 12.57
N ASP A 39 3.60 -28.54 13.59
CA ASP A 39 3.15 -29.10 14.87
C ASP A 39 1.73 -29.70 14.73
N THR A 40 1.59 -30.65 13.81
CA THR A 40 0.32 -31.30 13.46
C THR A 40 0.58 -32.71 12.95
N ASP A 41 -0.40 -33.59 13.13
CA ASP A 41 -0.43 -34.93 12.56
C ASP A 41 -0.78 -34.95 11.05
N HIS A 42 -0.94 -33.77 10.44
CA HIS A 42 -1.14 -33.58 9.01
C HIS A 42 0.16 -33.17 8.27
N ALA A 43 0.34 -33.71 7.07
CA ALA A 43 1.32 -33.26 6.10
C ALA A 43 0.77 -32.05 5.33
N LEU A 44 1.63 -31.04 5.12
CA LEU A 44 1.29 -29.85 4.34
C LEU A 44 0.88 -30.24 2.91
N VAL A 45 -0.32 -29.85 2.47
CA VAL A 45 -0.75 -29.98 1.07
C VAL A 45 -0.65 -28.61 0.42
N ALA A 46 0.20 -28.48 -0.60
CA ALA A 46 0.33 -27.22 -1.33
C ALA A 46 0.10 -27.41 -2.83
N SER A 47 -0.46 -26.37 -3.45
CA SER A 47 -0.67 -26.31 -4.89
C SER A 47 -0.02 -25.04 -5.47
N LYS A 48 0.75 -25.20 -6.54
CA LYS A 48 1.29 -24.10 -7.35
C LYS A 48 0.26 -23.75 -8.40
N VAL A 49 -0.22 -22.52 -8.39
CA VAL A 49 -1.29 -22.05 -9.29
C VAL A 49 -0.83 -20.80 -10.04
N CYS A 50 -1.10 -20.74 -11.34
CA CYS A 50 -0.83 -19.58 -12.21
C CYS A 50 -2.13 -18.84 -12.51
N LYS A 51 -2.38 -17.74 -11.79
CA LYS A 51 -3.51 -16.84 -12.05
C LYS A 51 -3.04 -15.40 -12.19
N THR A 52 -3.58 -14.71 -13.17
CA THR A 52 -3.43 -13.26 -13.28
C THR A 52 -4.39 -12.59 -12.29
N PRO A 53 -3.89 -11.82 -11.31
CA PRO A 53 -4.78 -11.09 -10.41
C PRO A 53 -5.57 -10.07 -11.24
N LYS A 54 -6.90 -10.07 -11.08
CA LYS A 54 -7.72 -8.99 -11.64
C LYS A 54 -7.31 -7.71 -10.93
N ARG A 55 -7.01 -6.66 -11.70
CA ARG A 55 -6.76 -5.32 -11.17
C ARG A 55 -7.99 -4.90 -10.37
N LEU A 56 -7.88 -4.93 -9.05
CA LEU A 56 -8.88 -4.34 -8.19
C LEU A 56 -8.88 -2.84 -8.49
N HIS A 57 -10.04 -2.27 -8.79
CA HIS A 57 -10.19 -0.84 -8.96
C HIS A 57 -9.87 -0.18 -7.62
N HIS A 58 -8.60 0.15 -7.39
CA HIS A 58 -8.22 0.93 -6.23
C HIS A 58 -8.91 2.30 -6.34
N LEU A 59 -9.48 2.79 -5.24
CA LEU A 59 -9.77 4.21 -5.12
C LEU A 59 -8.46 4.94 -5.43
N LYS A 60 -8.45 5.77 -6.47
CA LYS A 60 -7.34 6.67 -6.72
C LYS A 60 -7.19 7.51 -5.45
N LYS A 61 -6.13 7.29 -4.66
CA LYS A 61 -5.79 8.23 -3.59
C LYS A 61 -5.68 9.61 -4.25
N LYS A 62 -6.40 10.61 -3.74
CA LYS A 62 -6.31 11.98 -4.25
C LYS A 62 -4.83 12.37 -4.19
N GLY A 63 -4.17 12.42 -5.34
CA GLY A 63 -2.75 12.77 -5.41
C GLY A 63 -2.56 14.17 -4.83
N ARG A 64 -1.38 14.42 -4.25
CA ARG A 64 -1.01 15.79 -3.88
C ARG A 64 -1.03 16.66 -5.14
N LEU A 65 -1.61 17.86 -5.02
CA LEU A 65 -1.62 18.83 -6.11
C LEU A 65 -0.17 19.21 -6.44
N ARG A 66 0.13 19.34 -7.74
CA ARG A 66 1.45 19.73 -8.24
C ARG A 66 1.51 21.24 -8.33
N ILE A 67 2.58 21.84 -7.81
CA ILE A 67 2.84 23.27 -7.95
C ILE A 67 3.16 23.57 -9.42
N ASN A 68 2.52 24.58 -9.99
CA ASN A 68 2.80 25.01 -11.35
C ASN A 68 3.96 26.03 -11.37
N ALA A 69 5.18 25.53 -11.57
CA ALA A 69 6.37 26.38 -11.65
C ALA A 69 6.51 27.13 -13.00
N SER A 70 5.68 26.85 -14.02
CA SER A 70 5.80 27.53 -15.31
C SER A 70 5.36 29.00 -15.25
N CYS A 71 4.64 29.38 -14.19
CA CYS A 71 4.10 30.71 -14.03
C CYS A 71 5.01 31.67 -13.24
N VAL A 72 6.22 31.26 -12.88
CA VAL A 72 7.16 32.06 -12.06
C VAL A 72 7.66 33.32 -12.79
N SER A 73 7.64 33.31 -14.13
CA SER A 73 7.98 34.46 -14.96
C SER A 73 6.91 35.55 -15.01
N HIS A 74 5.68 35.28 -14.54
CA HIS A 74 4.61 36.26 -14.51
C HIS A 74 4.72 37.14 -13.26
N LEU A 75 5.08 38.41 -13.47
CA LEU A 75 5.28 39.39 -12.39
C LEU A 75 4.07 39.51 -11.45
N GLU A 76 2.85 39.53 -12.01
CA GLU A 76 1.62 39.64 -11.23
C GLU A 76 1.41 38.44 -10.30
N LYS A 77 1.63 37.22 -10.81
CA LYS A 77 1.53 35.99 -10.00
C LYS A 77 2.59 35.94 -8.90
N ASN A 78 3.78 36.43 -9.18
CA ASN A 78 4.86 36.50 -8.20
C ASN A 78 4.51 37.49 -7.07
N GLN A 79 3.96 38.67 -7.41
CA GLN A 79 3.47 39.64 -6.42
C GLN A 79 2.30 39.08 -5.59
N GLN A 80 1.37 38.37 -6.22
CA GLN A 80 0.28 37.68 -5.51
C GLN A 80 0.79 36.58 -4.57
N PHE A 81 1.82 35.84 -4.98
CA PHE A 81 2.44 34.82 -4.14
C PHE A 81 3.10 35.45 -2.90
N ILE A 82 3.92 36.49 -3.09
CA ILE A 82 4.64 37.19 -2.00
C ILE A 82 3.64 37.74 -0.98
N SER A 83 2.63 38.50 -1.43
CA SER A 83 1.64 39.10 -0.53
C SER A 83 0.84 38.06 0.26
N ARG A 84 0.49 36.92 -0.36
CA ARG A 84 -0.19 35.82 0.32
C ARG A 84 0.71 35.09 1.32
N LEU A 85 1.98 34.90 0.97
CA LEU A 85 2.96 34.26 1.86
C LEU A 85 3.21 35.12 3.10
N GLU A 86 3.40 36.43 2.93
CA GLU A 86 3.57 37.38 4.04
C GLU A 86 2.35 37.38 4.97
N ASN A 87 1.14 37.35 4.43
CA ASN A 87 -0.10 37.25 5.21
C ASN A 87 -0.23 35.91 5.95
N ALA A 88 0.18 34.81 5.34
CA ALA A 88 0.15 33.49 5.97
C ALA A 88 1.16 33.39 7.12
N LEU A 89 2.36 33.96 6.94
CA LEU A 89 3.44 33.93 7.94
C LEU A 89 3.19 34.90 9.10
N SER A 90 2.51 36.03 8.88
CA SER A 90 2.17 36.96 9.97
C SER A 90 1.14 36.40 10.96
N LYS A 91 0.41 35.35 10.57
CA LYS A 91 -0.61 34.69 11.41
C LYS A 91 -0.10 33.48 12.18
N GLY A 92 1.02 32.89 11.75
CA GLY A 92 1.50 31.63 12.27
C GLY A 92 2.90 31.79 12.83
N VAL A 93 3.00 31.96 14.14
CA VAL A 93 4.08 31.54 15.06
C VAL A 93 3.96 32.38 16.34
N THR A 94 3.77 31.70 17.47
CA THR A 94 3.85 32.31 18.80
C THR A 94 5.26 32.13 19.38
N VAL A 95 5.63 32.95 20.37
CA VAL A 95 7.00 32.95 20.93
C VAL A 95 7.35 31.59 21.56
N ASP A 96 6.35 30.81 21.99
CA ASP A 96 6.50 29.53 22.70
C ASP A 96 6.53 28.29 21.79
N ASP A 97 6.53 28.48 20.47
CA ASP A 97 6.50 27.38 19.50
C ASP A 97 7.88 26.70 19.36
N THR A 98 7.86 25.36 19.31
CA THR A 98 9.05 24.53 19.06
C THR A 98 9.62 24.77 17.66
N ILE A 99 10.89 24.42 17.46
CA ILE A 99 11.54 24.56 16.14
C ILE A 99 10.79 23.74 15.08
N ASP A 100 10.29 22.57 15.45
CA ASP A 100 9.52 21.70 14.54
C ASP A 100 8.17 22.32 14.15
N SER A 101 7.45 22.95 15.08
CA SER A 101 6.17 23.59 14.75
C SER A 101 6.38 24.82 13.86
N LYS A 102 7.46 25.59 14.08
CA LYS A 102 7.88 26.70 13.21
C LYS A 102 8.21 26.22 11.79
N TRP A 103 8.96 25.11 11.65
CA TRP A 103 9.27 24.53 10.35
C TRP A 103 8.04 24.00 9.62
N LEU A 104 7.13 23.33 10.34
CA LEU A 104 5.86 22.84 9.81
C LEU A 104 5.00 23.99 9.28
N CYS A 105 4.87 25.08 10.06
CA CYS A 105 4.14 26.27 9.67
C CYS A 105 4.71 26.88 8.38
N LEU A 106 6.04 27.05 8.31
CA LEU A 106 6.71 27.59 7.12
C LEU A 106 6.48 26.70 5.90
N ARG A 107 6.68 25.39 6.04
CA ARG A 107 6.50 24.42 4.95
C ARG A 107 5.08 24.46 4.40
N ASP A 108 4.09 24.44 5.28
CA ASP A 108 2.68 24.37 4.89
C ASP A 108 2.21 25.72 4.32
N ALA A 109 2.67 26.84 4.87
CA ALA A 109 2.42 28.17 4.31
C ALA A 109 2.94 28.27 2.87
N VAL A 110 4.20 27.90 2.62
CA VAL A 110 4.82 27.94 1.28
C VAL A 110 4.09 27.00 0.29
N TYR A 111 3.75 25.78 0.71
CA TYR A 111 3.07 24.82 -0.16
C TYR A 111 1.65 25.28 -0.54
N ASN A 112 0.88 25.76 0.43
CA ASN A 112 -0.49 26.18 0.21
C ASN A 112 -0.57 27.43 -0.66
N THR A 113 0.31 28.42 -0.45
CA THR A 113 0.35 29.63 -1.28
C THR A 113 0.79 29.32 -2.72
N ALA A 114 1.76 28.40 -2.89
CA ALA A 114 2.25 27.99 -4.19
C ALA A 114 1.23 27.16 -5.00
N ILE A 115 0.28 26.50 -4.35
CA ILE A 115 -0.81 25.79 -5.04
C ILE A 115 -1.91 26.72 -5.52
N ILE A 116 -2.19 27.78 -4.78
CA ILE A 116 -3.32 28.68 -5.03
C ILE A 116 -2.99 29.73 -6.11
N THR A 117 -1.71 29.94 -6.41
CA THR A 117 -1.21 31.04 -7.26
C THR A 117 -0.71 30.51 -8.62
#